data_AF-J9QTG2-F1
#
_entry.id   AF-J9QTG2-F1
#
_cell.length_a   1.000
_cell.length_b   1.000
_cell.length_c   1.000
_cell.angle_alpha   90.00
_cell.angle_beta   90.00
_cell.angle_gamma   90.00
#
_symmetry.space_group_name_H-M   'P 1'
#
loop_
_entity.id
_entity.type
_entity.pdbx_description
1 polymer ?
#
loop_
_entity_poly.entity_id
_entity_poly.type
_entity_poly.pdbx_seq_one_letter_code
_entity_poly.pdbx_strand_id
1 'polypeptide(L)' 'MKNNMTKQEVIELVTHLQEWHKNIVEQLKLIKDADDSITIQIESDGKTVPIRGKLKLAFKVGIITALNMIEEFPIEITEE' A
#
# COMPACT_ATOMS: atom_id res chain seq x y z
N MET A 1 -31.35 9.06 -5.95
CA MET A 1 -30.80 10.38 -5.58
C MET A 1 -29.38 10.45 -6.13
N LYS A 2 -29.04 11.45 -6.95
CA LYS A 2 -27.63 11.73 -7.26
C LYS A 2 -27.04 12.33 -5.98
N ASN A 3 -26.09 11.64 -5.37
CA ASN A 3 -25.38 12.15 -4.20
C ASN A 3 -24.43 13.24 -4.72
N ASN A 4 -24.82 14.50 -4.60
CA ASN A 4 -23.95 15.61 -4.99
C ASN A 4 -23.01 15.89 -3.81
N MET A 5 -21.79 15.37 -3.87
CA MET A 5 -20.73 15.75 -2.93
C MET A 5 -20.41 17.24 -3.11
N THR A 6 -20.30 17.95 -2.00
CA THR A 6 -19.83 19.33 -1.94
C THR A 6 -18.34 19.41 -2.32
N LYS A 7 -17.88 20.59 -2.74
CA LYS A 7 -16.44 20.83 -3.00
C LYS A 7 -15.58 20.45 -1.79
N GLN A 8 -16.04 20.77 -0.58
CA GLN A 8 -15.33 20.46 0.66
C GLN A 8 -15.19 18.95 0.88
N GLU A 9 -16.26 18.18 0.68
CA GLU A 9 -16.23 16.72 0.79
C GLU A 9 -15.30 16.07 -0.25
N VAL A 10 -15.23 16.63 -1.47
CA VAL A 10 -14.30 16.14 -2.49
C VAL A 10 -12.85 16.41 -2.08
N ILE A 11 -12.54 17.61 -1.60
CA ILE A 11 -11.19 17.96 -1.13
C ILE A 11 -10.77 17.04 0.04
N GLU A 12 -11.67 16.82 0.99
CA GLU A 12 -11.42 15.94 2.13
C GLU A 12 -11.16 14.50 1.68
N LEU A 13 -11.96 13.97 0.75
CA LEU A 13 -11.77 12.62 0.20
C LEU A 13 -10.42 12.48 -0.50
N VAL A 14 -10.03 13.46 -1.34
CA VAL A 14 -8.74 13.41 -2.03
C VAL A 14 -7.59 13.52 -1.04
N THR A 15 -7.72 14.33 0.00
CA THR A 15 -6.72 14.44 1.07
C THR A 15 -6.52 13.09 1.78
N HIS A 16 -7.61 12.41 2.16
CA HIS A 16 -7.53 11.07 2.75
C HIS A 16 -6.90 10.04 1.78
N LEU A 17 -7.18 10.15 0.48
CA LEU A 17 -6.57 9.29 -0.53
C LEU A 17 -5.06 9.54 -0.65
N GLN A 18 -4.61 10.79 -0.59
CA GLN A 18 -3.19 11.15 -0.59
C GLN A 18 -2.47 10.61 0.66
N GLU A 19 -3.09 10.74 1.84
CA GLU A 19 -2.55 10.20 3.09
C GLU A 19 -2.46 8.67 3.04
N TRP A 20 -3.52 8.00 2.58
CA TRP A 20 -3.53 6.55 2.38
C TRP A 20 -2.42 6.11 1.42
N HIS A 21 -2.27 6.80 0.29
CA HIS A 21 -1.25 6.51 -0.72
C HIS A 21 0.16 6.63 -0.12
N LYS A 22 0.45 7.75 0.54
CA LYS A 22 1.73 7.98 1.21
C LYS A 22 2.04 6.87 2.22
N ASN A 23 1.07 6.53 3.06
CA ASN A 23 1.23 5.50 4.09
C ASN A 23 1.52 4.12 3.48
N ILE A 24 0.80 3.72 2.43
CA ILE A 24 1.05 2.44 1.76
C ILE A 24 2.43 2.42 1.10
N VAL A 25 2.82 3.49 0.39
CA VAL A 25 4.14 3.56 -0.26
C VAL A 25 5.26 3.43 0.77
N GLU A 26 5.18 4.14 1.89
CA GLU A 26 6.16 4.06 2.98
C GLU A 26 6.24 2.63 3.55
N GLN A 27 5.10 1.98 3.81
CA GLN A 27 5.06 0.60 4.31
C GLN A 27 5.68 -0.40 3.33
N LEU A 28 5.37 -0.28 2.04
CA LEU A 28 5.92 -1.16 1.00
C LEU A 28 7.44 -0.97 0.86
N LYS A 29 7.95 0.27 0.96
CA LYS A 29 9.39 0.56 0.98
C LYS A 29 10.09 -0.10 2.17
N LEU A 30 9.51 0.01 3.37
CA LEU A 30 10.05 -0.66 4.57
C LEU A 30 10.15 -2.17 4.39
N ILE A 31 9.14 -2.81 3.79
CA ILE A 31 9.16 -4.26 3.54
C ILE A 31 10.16 -4.64 2.45
N LYS A 32 10.27 -3.84 1.38
CA LYS A 32 11.24 -4.03 0.30
C LYS A 32 12.67 -3.98 0.84
N ASP A 33 12.96 -2.99 1.69
CA ASP A 33 14.29 -2.72 2.23
C ASP A 33 14.58 -3.52 3.53
N ALA A 34 13.62 -4.33 3.99
CA ALA A 34 13.75 -5.20 5.14
C ALA A 34 14.86 -6.26 4.95
N ASP A 35 15.72 -6.37 5.96
CA ASP A 35 16.77 -7.39 6.04
C ASP A 35 16.20 -8.82 6.03
N ASP A 36 16.99 -9.77 5.54
CA ASP A 36 16.58 -11.17 5.44
C ASP A 36 16.44 -11.87 6.80
N SER A 37 16.94 -11.27 7.88
CA SER A 37 16.71 -11.69 9.27
C SER A 37 15.26 -11.48 9.76
N ILE A 38 14.47 -10.63 9.09
CA ILE A 38 13.09 -10.36 9.49
C ILE A 38 12.19 -11.56 9.16
N THR A 39 11.42 -12.02 10.14
CA THR A 39 10.41 -13.07 9.93
C THR A 39 9.12 -12.45 9.44
N ILE A 40 8.69 -12.83 8.24
CA ILE A 40 7.40 -12.44 7.67
C ILE A 40 6.42 -13.59 7.94
N GLN A 41 5.18 -13.26 8.32
CA GLN A 41 4.15 -14.25 8.61
C GLN A 41 2.86 -13.86 7.92
N ILE A 42 2.08 -14.86 7.49
CA ILE A 42 0.73 -14.69 6.95
C ILE A 42 -0.27 -15.42 7.83
N GLU A 43 -1.49 -14.90 7.89
CA GLU A 43 -2.61 -15.63 8.47
C GLU A 43 -3.26 -16.51 7.39
N SER A 44 -3.39 -17.81 7.68
CA SER A 44 -4.08 -18.79 6.84
C SER A 44 -4.85 -19.72 7.75
N ASP A 45 -6.16 -19.84 7.54
CA ASP A 45 -7.05 -20.70 8.32
C ASP A 45 -6.98 -20.45 9.85
N GLY A 46 -6.90 -19.18 10.25
CA GLY A 46 -6.80 -18.76 11.65
C GLY A 46 -5.46 -19.11 12.30
N LYS A 47 -4.43 -19.46 11.51
CA LYS A 47 -3.07 -19.73 11.99
C LYS A 47 -2.07 -18.80 11.35
N THR A 48 -1.09 -18.40 12.14
CA THR A 48 0.05 -17.61 11.67
C THR A 48 1.15 -18.52 11.14
N VAL A 49 1.46 -18.41 9.86
CA VAL A 49 2.45 -19.24 9.17
C VAL A 49 3.62 -18.37 8.70
N PRO A 50 4.87 -18.67 9.09
CA PRO A 50 6.03 -17.92 8.62
C PRO A 50 6.32 -18.20 7.14
N ILE A 51 6.57 -17.14 6.38
CA ILE A 51 6.99 -17.22 4.99
C ILE A 51 8.51 -17.49 4.96
N ARG A 52 8.94 -18.58 4.29
CA ARG A 52 10.35 -19.01 4.27
C ARG A 52 10.83 -19.33 2.85
N GLY A 53 12.16 -19.31 2.67
CA GLY A 53 12.83 -19.75 1.45
C GLY A 53 12.28 -19.08 0.18
N LYS A 54 11.95 -19.88 -0.84
CA LYS A 54 11.42 -19.39 -2.13
C LYS A 54 10.15 -18.55 -1.99
N LEU A 55 9.30 -18.83 -1.00
CA LEU A 55 8.06 -18.09 -0.80
C LEU A 55 8.35 -16.67 -0.26
N LYS A 56 9.38 -16.50 0.57
CA LYS A 56 9.83 -15.17 1.04
C LYS A 56 10.37 -14.34 -0.13
N LEU A 57 11.11 -14.95 -1.05
CA LEU A 57 11.57 -14.28 -2.27
C LEU A 57 10.40 -13.86 -3.16
N ALA A 58 9.45 -14.76 -3.42
CA ALA A 58 8.25 -14.45 -4.20
C ALA A 58 7.42 -13.33 -3.56
N PHE A 59 7.30 -13.32 -2.24
CA PHE A 59 6.66 -12.25 -1.50
C PHE A 59 7.38 -10.91 -1.70
N LYS A 60 8.71 -10.85 -1.56
CA LYS A 60 9.49 -9.63 -1.83
C LYS A 60 9.31 -9.12 -3.26
N VAL A 61 9.29 -10.02 -4.25
CA VAL A 61 9.00 -9.65 -5.65
C VAL A 61 7.60 -9.04 -5.78
N GLY A 62 6.59 -9.65 -5.16
CA GLY A 62 5.23 -9.10 -5.16
C GLY A 62 5.15 -7.70 -4.54
N ILE A 63 5.86 -7.46 -3.43
CA ILE A 63 5.96 -6.14 -2.80
C ILE A 63 6.61 -5.11 -3.73
N ILE A 64 7.70 -5.47 -4.42
CA ILE A 64 8.36 -4.59 -5.39
C ILE A 64 7.41 -4.25 -6.54
N THR A 65 6.70 -5.24 -7.07
CA THR A 65 5.71 -5.01 -8.14
C THR A 65 4.58 -4.08 -7.67
N ALA A 66 4.03 -4.32 -6.48
CA ALA A 66 2.98 -3.47 -5.91
C ALA A 66 3.47 -2.03 -5.66
N LEU A 67 4.70 -1.86 -5.16
CA LEU A 67 5.31 -0.55 -4.96
C LEU A 67 5.45 0.20 -6.28
N ASN A 68 5.99 -0.44 -7.31
CA ASN A 68 6.15 0.20 -8.63
C ASN A 68 4.80 0.65 -9.20
N MET A 69 3.75 -0.15 -9.03
CA MET A 69 2.41 0.22 -9.51
C MET A 69 1.80 1.38 -8.72
N ILE A 70 1.90 1.36 -7.38
CA ILE A 70 1.24 2.36 -6.53
C ILE A 70 2.02 3.67 -6.52
N GLU A 71 3.34 3.64 -6.54
CA GLU A 71 4.18 4.85 -6.56
C GLU A 71 3.95 5.70 -7.83
N GLU A 72 3.57 5.06 -8.94
CA GLU A 72 3.24 5.71 -10.22
C GLU A 72 1.82 6.31 -10.27
N PHE A 73 1.01 6.23 -9.20
CA PHE A 73 -0.30 6.89 -9.11
C PHE A 73 -0.18 8.23 -8.34
N PRO A 74 0.22 9.35 -8.98
CA PRO A 74 0.20 10.64 -8.33
C PRO A 74 -1.25 11.08 -8.16
N ILE A 75 -1.69 11.20 -6.90
CA ILE A 75 -2.95 11.85 -6.56
C ILE A 75 -2.63 13.32 -6.33
N GLU A 76 -2.89 14.16 -7.32
CA GLU A 76 -2.70 15.61 -7.25
C GLU A 76 -4.06 16.32 -7.26
N ILE A 77 -4.26 17.25 -6.32
CA ILE A 77 -5.40 18.18 -6.36
C ILE A 77 -4.96 19.37 -7.21
N THR A 78 -5.64 19.60 -8.32
CA THR A 78 -5.56 20.85 -9.06
C THR A 78 -6.90 21.56 -8.94
N GLU A 79 -6.87 22.83 -8.54
CA GLU A 79 -8.04 23.71 -8.64
C GLU A 79 -7.99 24.37 -10.02
N GLU A 80 -9.08 24.31 -10.79
CA GLU A 80 -9.35 25.22 -11.92
C GLU A 80 -10.13 26.44 -11.45
#